data_AF-A0A7Y5SR18-F1
#
_entry.id   AF-A0A7Y5SR18-F1
#
_cell.length_a   1.000
_cell.length_b   1.000
_cell.length_c   1.000
_cell.angle_alpha   90.00
_cell.angle_beta   90.00
_cell.angle_gamma   90.00
#
_symmetry.space_group_name_H-M   'P 1'
#
loop_
_entity.id
_entity.type
_entity.pdbx_description
1 polymer ?
#
loop_
_entity_poly.entity_id
_entity_poly.type
_entity_poly.pdbx_seq_one_letter_code
_entity_poly.pdbx_strand_id
1 'polypeptide(L)'
;MNASALEEALIAVSNTDAEHLATIIIRVGKVPPELDRTALTLDLADFVSHYATQPVDAFDVSGALREVVELIRRYRIRLPARIAMLIKVLITLEGTAQLLNPHFNLLEIMQPYRRKMLVRRYSPQRHIRKLQRFYSDLEHLLGILPQGIVDILEQVQSGKFDVHLDHRGLEPSVNRLVLGMLASALFLGSSLLLSNNVPPLVWGVSVFGASGCLAAIVLGLRLWRAINKSGRLDRKPSQ
;
A
#
# COMPACT_ATOMS: atom_id res chain seq x y z
N MET A 1 12.79 -21.17 13.42
CA MET A 1 12.67 -20.56 12.09
C MET A 1 12.60 -21.69 11.05
N ASN A 2 11.52 -21.72 10.29
CA ASN A 2 10.64 -22.89 10.31
C ASN A 2 10.71 -23.67 8.99
N ALA A 3 10.95 -24.98 9.07
CA ALA A 3 10.68 -25.94 7.98
C ALA A 3 9.27 -25.77 7.35
N SER A 4 8.38 -25.07 8.07
CA SER A 4 7.05 -24.71 7.60
C SER A 4 7.03 -23.87 6.33
N ALA A 5 8.01 -23.00 6.06
CA ALA A 5 7.99 -22.14 4.88
C ALA A 5 8.22 -22.92 3.58
N LEU A 6 9.15 -23.88 3.58
CA LEU A 6 9.40 -24.75 2.42
C LEU A 6 8.20 -25.67 2.18
N GLU A 7 7.62 -26.19 3.25
CA GLU A 7 6.41 -27.00 3.20
C GLU A 7 5.19 -26.21 2.71
N GLU A 8 5.02 -24.95 3.14
CA GLU A 8 4.00 -24.04 2.60
C GLU A 8 4.21 -23.78 1.11
N ALA A 9 5.46 -23.57 0.68
CA ALA A 9 5.78 -23.34 -0.73
C ALA A 9 5.48 -24.58 -1.58
N LEU A 10 5.84 -25.78 -1.11
CA LEU A 10 5.51 -27.04 -1.79
C LEU A 10 4.00 -27.24 -1.95
N ILE A 11 3.22 -26.88 -0.93
CA ILE A 11 1.74 -26.94 -1.00
C ILE A 11 1.20 -25.90 -1.99
N ALA A 12 1.72 -24.67 -1.96
CA ALA A 12 1.31 -23.63 -2.89
C ALA A 12 1.56 -24.05 -4.35
N VAL A 13 2.74 -24.60 -4.66
CA VAL A 13 3.05 -25.15 -5.99
C VAL A 13 2.12 -26.31 -6.34
N SER A 14 1.89 -27.25 -5.42
CA SER A 14 1.00 -28.40 -5.64
C SER A 14 -0.47 -28.00 -5.88
N ASN A 15 -0.91 -26.87 -5.34
CA ASN A 15 -2.28 -26.36 -5.48
C ASN A 15 -2.43 -25.36 -6.63
N THR A 16 -1.37 -25.13 -7.42
CA THR A 16 -1.35 -24.10 -8.46
C THR A 16 -1.62 -22.67 -7.92
N ASP A 17 -1.19 -22.39 -6.70
CA ASP A 17 -1.50 -21.15 -5.97
C ASP A 17 -0.31 -20.18 -5.98
N ALA A 18 -0.18 -19.42 -7.07
CA ALA A 18 0.90 -18.45 -7.27
C ALA A 18 0.86 -17.28 -6.28
N GLU A 19 -0.35 -16.83 -5.90
CA GLU A 19 -0.55 -15.73 -4.93
C GLU A 19 -0.02 -16.12 -3.55
N HIS A 20 -0.31 -17.34 -3.11
CA HIS A 20 0.21 -17.85 -1.86
C HIS A 20 1.72 -18.05 -1.92
N LEU A 21 2.26 -18.57 -3.04
CA LEU A 21 3.71 -18.70 -3.23
C LEU A 21 4.42 -17.33 -3.16
N ALA A 22 3.89 -16.30 -3.83
CA ALA A 22 4.41 -14.94 -3.78
C ALA A 22 4.41 -14.40 -2.35
N THR A 23 3.32 -14.62 -1.61
CA THR A 23 3.18 -14.21 -0.21
C THR A 23 4.22 -14.89 0.69
N ILE A 24 4.51 -16.18 0.46
CA ILE A 24 5.55 -16.91 1.20
C ILE A 24 6.92 -16.32 0.91
N ILE A 25 7.26 -16.07 -0.37
CA ILE A 25 8.54 -15.52 -0.79
C ILE A 25 8.75 -14.12 -0.19
N ILE A 26 7.75 -13.24 -0.26
CA ILE A 26 7.79 -11.88 0.29
C ILE A 26 7.95 -11.91 1.81
N ARG A 27 7.23 -12.80 2.50
CA ARG A 27 7.29 -12.92 3.97
C ARG A 27 8.63 -13.45 4.46
N VAL A 28 9.27 -14.31 3.69
CA VAL A 28 10.51 -15.00 4.06
C VAL A 28 11.76 -14.21 3.65
N GLY A 29 11.70 -13.57 2.47
CA GLY A 29 12.79 -12.78 1.93
C GLY A 29 12.77 -11.33 2.41
N LYS A 30 13.93 -10.66 2.33
CA LYS A 30 14.00 -9.20 2.43
C LYS A 30 13.76 -8.61 1.05
N VAL A 31 12.66 -7.86 0.92
CA VAL A 31 12.14 -7.33 -0.35
C VAL A 31 12.60 -5.87 -0.55
N PRO A 32 12.95 -5.44 -1.77
CA PRO A 32 13.23 -4.03 -2.07
C PRO A 32 11.95 -3.17 -2.01
N PRO A 33 12.04 -1.88 -1.68
CA PRO A 33 10.87 -1.01 -1.58
C PRO A 33 10.14 -0.83 -2.93
N GLU A 34 10.84 -0.97 -4.05
CA GLU A 34 10.27 -0.84 -5.40
C GLU A 34 9.78 -2.17 -5.99
N LEU A 35 9.56 -3.22 -5.19
CA LEU A 35 9.06 -4.50 -5.69
C LEU A 35 7.65 -4.33 -6.30
N ASP A 36 7.53 -4.66 -7.59
CA ASP A 36 6.23 -4.90 -8.21
C ASP A 36 5.71 -6.30 -7.83
N ARG A 37 4.80 -6.35 -6.86
CA ARG A 37 4.17 -7.59 -6.42
C ARG A 37 3.36 -8.25 -7.53
N THR A 38 2.69 -7.47 -8.37
CA THR A 38 1.83 -8.01 -9.42
C THR A 38 2.67 -8.69 -10.50
N ALA A 39 3.76 -8.05 -10.93
CA ALA A 39 4.70 -8.66 -11.86
C ALA A 39 5.31 -9.96 -11.29
N LEU A 40 5.72 -9.95 -10.01
CA LEU A 40 6.23 -11.15 -9.34
C LEU A 40 5.20 -12.29 -9.33
N THR A 41 3.94 -12.00 -8.98
CA THR A 41 2.89 -13.03 -8.97
C THR A 41 2.65 -13.60 -10.37
N LEU A 42 2.65 -12.76 -11.41
CA LEU A 42 2.46 -13.22 -12.79
C LEU A 42 3.58 -14.17 -13.22
N ASP A 43 4.85 -13.80 -13.01
CA ASP A 43 5.97 -14.68 -13.33
C ASP A 43 5.93 -15.99 -12.50
N LEU A 44 5.48 -15.92 -11.23
CA LEU A 44 5.28 -17.10 -10.40
C LEU A 44 4.10 -17.96 -10.86
N ALA A 45 3.08 -17.39 -11.49
CA ALA A 45 1.96 -18.14 -12.06
C ALA A 45 2.44 -18.99 -13.23
N ASP A 46 3.28 -18.45 -14.09
CA ASP A 46 3.92 -19.18 -15.19
C ASP A 46 4.79 -20.32 -14.65
N PHE A 47 5.64 -20.02 -13.67
CA PHE A 47 6.47 -21.02 -12.96
C PHE A 47 5.62 -22.16 -12.38
N VAL A 48 4.59 -21.83 -11.60
CA VAL A 48 3.75 -22.83 -10.95
C VAL A 48 3.00 -23.66 -11.99
N SER A 49 2.48 -23.02 -13.06
CA SER A 49 1.79 -23.73 -14.13
C SER A 49 2.70 -24.71 -14.87
N HIS A 50 3.97 -24.37 -15.06
CA HIS A 50 4.94 -25.24 -15.73
C HIS A 50 5.23 -26.53 -14.94
N TYR A 51 5.36 -26.41 -13.62
CA TYR A 51 5.74 -27.53 -12.76
C TYR A 51 4.55 -28.32 -12.20
N ALA A 52 3.37 -27.71 -12.03
CA ALA A 52 2.19 -28.38 -11.49
C ALA A 52 1.66 -29.49 -12.41
N THR A 53 1.88 -29.40 -13.72
CA THR A 53 1.40 -30.37 -14.71
C THR A 53 2.35 -31.54 -14.96
N GLN A 54 3.57 -31.51 -14.40
CA GLN A 54 4.55 -32.57 -14.63
C GLN A 54 4.23 -33.81 -13.78
N PRO A 55 4.27 -35.02 -14.37
CA PRO A 55 4.12 -36.25 -13.61
C PRO A 55 5.28 -36.39 -12.61
N VAL A 56 4.99 -36.98 -11.44
CA VAL A 56 5.94 -37.12 -10.31
C VAL A 56 7.25 -37.77 -10.74
N ASP A 57 7.19 -38.76 -11.63
CA ASP A 57 8.36 -39.52 -12.08
C ASP A 57 9.27 -38.70 -13.02
N ALA A 58 8.76 -37.61 -13.59
CA ALA A 58 9.50 -36.71 -14.48
C ALA A 58 9.68 -35.29 -13.91
N PHE A 59 9.32 -35.07 -12.64
CA PHE A 59 9.39 -33.74 -12.03
C PHE A 59 10.85 -33.35 -11.77
N ASP A 60 11.32 -32.28 -12.43
CA ASP A 60 12.67 -31.75 -12.23
C ASP A 60 12.73 -30.81 -11.01
N VAL A 61 13.08 -31.38 -9.85
CA VAL A 61 13.22 -30.63 -8.59
C VAL A 61 14.35 -29.61 -8.69
N SER A 62 15.50 -29.98 -9.28
CA SER A 62 16.64 -29.09 -9.41
C SER A 62 16.34 -27.89 -10.31
N GLY A 63 15.65 -28.11 -11.43
CA GLY A 63 15.19 -27.09 -12.35
C GLY A 63 14.25 -26.12 -11.66
N ALA A 64 13.22 -26.64 -10.99
CA ALA A 64 12.26 -25.81 -10.25
C ALA A 64 12.94 -24.94 -9.19
N LEU A 65 13.91 -25.51 -8.47
CA LEU A 65 14.68 -24.77 -7.47
C LEU A 65 15.60 -23.72 -8.08
N ARG A 66 16.17 -23.96 -9.27
CA ARG A 66 17.00 -22.97 -9.98
C ARG A 66 16.15 -21.82 -10.50
N GLU A 67 15.04 -22.12 -11.15
CA GLU A 67 14.14 -21.14 -11.74
C GLU A 67 13.53 -20.23 -10.67
N VAL A 68 13.06 -20.79 -9.55
CA VAL A 68 12.53 -19.95 -8.46
C VAL A 68 13.62 -19.06 -7.84
N VAL A 69 14.86 -19.54 -7.76
CA VAL A 69 16.00 -18.71 -7.30
C VAL A 69 16.32 -17.60 -8.29
N GLU A 70 16.20 -17.88 -9.59
CA GLU A 70 16.36 -16.88 -10.65
C GLU A 70 15.30 -15.79 -10.57
N LEU A 71 14.02 -16.17 -10.39
CA LEU A 71 12.92 -15.22 -10.15
C LEU A 71 13.20 -14.35 -8.92
N ILE A 72 13.55 -14.98 -7.79
CA ILE A 72 13.90 -14.26 -6.55
C ILE A 72 15.04 -13.25 -6.79
N ARG A 73 16.05 -13.61 -7.57
CA ARG A 73 17.16 -12.72 -7.94
C ARG A 73 16.72 -11.59 -8.88
N ARG A 74 15.90 -11.89 -9.89
CA ARG A 74 15.34 -10.91 -10.84
C ARG A 74 14.59 -9.80 -10.10
N TYR A 75 13.80 -10.17 -9.11
CA TYR A 75 13.07 -9.25 -8.23
C TYR A 75 13.90 -8.68 -7.07
N ARG A 76 15.22 -8.92 -7.05
CA ARG A 76 16.17 -8.45 -6.02
C ARG A 76 15.77 -8.82 -4.59
N ILE A 77 15.02 -9.89 -4.42
CA ILE A 77 14.60 -10.40 -3.12
C ILE A 77 15.79 -11.14 -2.48
N ARG A 78 16.18 -10.72 -1.28
CA ARG A 78 17.30 -11.35 -0.55
C ARG A 78 16.79 -12.41 0.39
N LEU A 79 17.06 -13.69 0.08
CA LEU A 79 16.71 -14.79 0.97
C LEU A 79 17.62 -14.82 2.22
N PRO A 80 17.10 -15.27 3.37
CA PRO A 80 17.92 -15.60 4.53
C PRO A 80 18.96 -16.67 4.17
N ALA A 81 20.19 -16.53 4.68
CA ALA A 81 21.31 -17.43 4.37
C ALA A 81 20.98 -18.92 4.59
N ARG A 82 20.21 -19.24 5.63
CA ARG A 82 19.79 -20.62 5.94
C ARG A 82 18.96 -21.26 4.81
N ILE A 83 18.08 -20.50 4.15
CA ILE A 83 17.23 -21.01 3.07
C ILE A 83 18.02 -21.12 1.78
N ALA A 84 18.83 -20.11 1.47
CA ALA A 84 19.72 -20.14 0.31
C ALA A 84 20.69 -21.33 0.38
N MET A 85 21.25 -21.63 1.55
CA MET A 85 22.10 -22.81 1.75
C MET A 85 21.34 -24.12 1.56
N LEU A 86 20.11 -24.24 2.07
CA LEU A 86 19.30 -25.44 1.89
C LEU A 86 19.03 -25.70 0.40
N ILE A 87 18.59 -24.68 -0.33
CA ILE A 87 18.34 -24.79 -1.77
C ILE A 87 19.64 -25.17 -2.50
N LYS A 88 20.76 -24.53 -2.17
CA LYS A 88 22.06 -24.86 -2.75
C LYS A 88 22.46 -26.32 -2.50
N VAL A 89 22.25 -26.82 -1.28
CA VAL A 89 22.54 -28.23 -0.93
C VAL A 89 21.68 -29.18 -1.76
N LEU A 90 20.38 -28.91 -1.89
CA LEU A 90 19.48 -29.75 -2.68
C LEU A 90 19.88 -29.78 -4.17
N ILE A 91 20.11 -28.60 -4.77
CA ILE A 91 20.56 -28.49 -6.16
C ILE A 91 21.91 -29.22 -6.37
N THR A 92 22.84 -29.07 -5.43
CA THR A 92 24.16 -29.70 -5.53
C THR A 92 24.06 -31.21 -5.36
N LEU A 93 23.26 -31.68 -4.39
CA LEU A 93 23.04 -33.10 -4.15
C LEU A 93 22.49 -33.79 -5.39
N GLU A 94 21.42 -33.23 -5.98
CA GLU A 94 20.81 -33.77 -7.19
C GLU A 94 21.77 -33.74 -8.38
N GLY A 95 22.47 -32.61 -8.59
CA GLY A 95 23.48 -32.52 -9.64
C GLY A 95 24.61 -33.53 -9.48
N THR A 96 25.10 -33.75 -8.25
CA THR A 96 26.14 -34.78 -7.99
C THR A 96 25.63 -36.20 -8.14
N ALA A 97 24.38 -36.46 -7.77
CA ALA A 97 23.78 -37.79 -7.88
C ALA A 97 23.48 -38.15 -9.34
N GLN A 98 23.09 -37.17 -10.17
CA GLN A 98 22.93 -37.34 -11.61
C GLN A 98 24.24 -37.70 -12.34
N LEU A 99 25.40 -37.26 -11.82
CA LEU A 99 26.71 -37.70 -12.36
C LEU A 99 26.97 -39.19 -12.16
N LEU A 100 26.37 -39.81 -11.13
CA LEU A 100 26.52 -41.23 -10.82
C LEU A 100 25.41 -42.08 -11.46
N ASN A 101 24.18 -41.57 -11.45
CA ASN A 101 23.02 -42.19 -12.07
C ASN A 101 22.25 -41.13 -12.89
N PRO A 102 22.31 -41.17 -14.23
CA PRO A 102 21.62 -40.20 -15.09
C PRO A 102 20.10 -40.19 -14.93
N HIS A 103 19.51 -41.25 -14.38
CA HIS A 103 18.06 -41.40 -14.16
C HIS A 103 17.68 -41.09 -12.70
N PHE A 104 18.57 -40.43 -11.95
CA PHE A 104 18.31 -40.07 -10.57
C PHE A 104 17.19 -39.03 -10.47
N ASN A 105 16.12 -39.36 -9.74
CA ASN A 105 15.04 -38.45 -9.41
C ASN A 105 15.03 -38.17 -7.90
N LEU A 106 15.31 -36.93 -7.51
CA LEU A 106 15.34 -36.53 -6.10
C LEU A 106 13.96 -36.67 -5.43
N LEU A 107 12.87 -36.46 -6.18
CA LEU A 107 11.51 -36.52 -5.68
C LEU A 107 11.12 -37.94 -5.23
N GLU A 108 11.61 -38.97 -5.93
CA GLU A 108 11.40 -40.37 -5.57
C GLU A 108 12.00 -40.71 -4.20
N ILE A 109 13.20 -40.20 -3.90
CA ILE A 109 13.87 -40.39 -2.61
C ILE A 109 13.13 -39.65 -1.49
N MET A 110 12.46 -38.55 -1.83
CA MET A 110 11.69 -37.74 -0.89
C MET A 110 10.26 -38.27 -0.63
N GLN A 111 9.77 -39.27 -1.38
CA GLN A 111 8.46 -39.92 -1.18
C GLN A 111 8.11 -40.25 0.29
N PRO A 112 8.95 -40.96 1.07
CA PRO A 112 8.62 -41.31 2.45
C PRO A 112 8.51 -40.08 3.37
N TYR A 113 9.19 -38.99 3.03
CA TYR A 113 9.11 -37.72 3.76
C TYR A 113 7.88 -36.92 3.35
N ARG A 114 7.48 -36.95 2.08
CA ARG A 114 6.24 -36.33 1.57
C ARG A 114 5.01 -36.85 2.30
N ARG A 115 4.86 -38.17 2.45
CA ARG A 115 3.70 -38.77 3.15
C ARG A 115 3.62 -38.32 4.61
N LYS A 116 4.76 -38.29 5.32
CA LYS A 116 4.83 -37.80 6.71
C LYS A 116 4.50 -36.30 6.81
N MET A 117 4.93 -35.51 5.84
CA MET A 117 4.69 -34.06 5.78
C MET A 117 3.21 -33.74 5.51
N LEU A 118 2.61 -34.38 4.50
CA LEU A 118 1.20 -34.26 4.17
C LEU A 118 0.32 -34.71 5.35
N VAL A 119 0.55 -35.89 5.93
CA VAL A 119 -0.24 -36.39 7.07
C VAL A 119 -0.14 -35.48 8.30
N ARG A 120 1.03 -34.89 8.57
CA ARG A 120 1.23 -33.99 9.71
C ARG A 120 0.54 -32.64 9.54
N ARG A 121 0.25 -32.20 8.31
CA ARG A 121 -0.47 -30.94 8.02
C ARG A 121 -1.95 -31.09 7.71
N TYR A 122 -2.34 -32.16 7.01
CA TYR A 122 -3.75 -32.52 6.81
C TYR A 122 -4.40 -33.09 8.08
N SER A 123 -3.61 -33.35 9.14
CA SER A 123 -4.12 -33.53 10.50
C SER A 123 -4.90 -32.27 10.94
N PRO A 124 -6.24 -32.34 11.11
CA PRO A 124 -7.08 -31.20 11.50
C PRO A 124 -6.68 -30.60 12.86
N GLN A 125 -5.94 -31.36 13.67
CA GLN A 125 -5.55 -30.99 15.03
C GLN A 125 -4.69 -29.72 15.10
N ARG A 126 -3.94 -29.37 14.05
CA ARG A 126 -3.15 -28.11 14.04
C ARG A 126 -3.98 -26.89 13.67
N HIS A 127 -4.93 -27.03 12.76
CA HIS A 127 -5.89 -25.97 12.43
C HIS A 127 -6.82 -25.70 13.62
N ILE A 128 -7.25 -26.74 14.34
CA ILE A 128 -8.05 -26.61 15.57
C ILE A 128 -7.30 -25.83 16.65
N ARG A 129 -6.00 -26.08 16.88
CA ARG A 129 -5.20 -25.31 17.87
C ARG A 129 -4.96 -23.86 17.47
N LYS A 130 -5.01 -23.54 16.18
CA LYS A 130 -4.89 -22.16 15.67
C LYS A 130 -6.24 -21.44 15.78
N LEU A 131 -7.35 -22.14 15.48
CA LEU A 131 -8.71 -21.66 15.74
C LEU A 131 -8.98 -21.44 17.23
N GLN A 132 -8.55 -22.33 18.11
CA GLN A 132 -8.73 -22.19 19.57
C GLN A 132 -8.02 -20.94 20.11
N ARG A 133 -6.84 -20.61 19.58
CA ARG A 133 -6.15 -19.37 19.93
C ARG A 133 -6.88 -18.14 19.38
N PHE A 134 -7.33 -18.20 18.13
CA PHE A 134 -8.13 -17.14 17.51
C PHE A 134 -9.47 -16.91 18.24
N TYR A 135 -10.09 -17.97 18.75
CA TYR A 135 -11.32 -17.91 19.55
C TYR A 135 -11.05 -17.29 20.93
N SER A 136 -9.96 -17.67 21.59
CA SER A 136 -9.53 -17.06 22.86
C SER A 136 -9.19 -15.58 22.70
N ASP A 137 -8.53 -15.20 21.60
CA ASP A 137 -8.23 -13.80 21.27
C ASP A 137 -9.50 -12.99 20.95
N LEU A 138 -10.47 -13.59 20.25
CA LEU A 138 -11.79 -12.97 20.01
C LEU A 138 -12.61 -12.81 21.29
N GLU A 139 -12.56 -13.79 22.20
CA GLU A 139 -13.25 -13.73 23.50
C GLU A 139 -12.64 -12.64 24.40
N HIS A 140 -11.32 -12.45 24.37
CA HIS A 140 -10.66 -11.32 25.05
C HIS A 140 -11.02 -9.97 24.39
N LEU A 141 -11.07 -9.89 23.06
CA LEU A 141 -11.48 -8.67 22.36
C LEU A 141 -12.94 -8.30 22.63
N LEU A 142 -13.84 -9.27 22.67
CA LEU A 142 -15.26 -9.08 23.02
C LEU A 142 -15.45 -8.70 24.49
N GLY A 143 -14.56 -9.13 25.39
CA GLY A 143 -14.57 -8.74 26.80
C GLY A 143 -14.14 -7.29 27.06
N ILE A 144 -13.33 -6.69 26.17
CA ILE A 144 -12.77 -5.34 26.34
C ILE A 144 -13.51 -4.30 25.47
N LEU A 145 -14.27 -4.75 24.45
CA LEU A 145 -15.09 -3.89 23.60
C LEU A 145 -16.26 -3.12 24.26
N PRO A 146 -16.89 -3.54 25.39
CA PRO A 146 -18.15 -2.93 25.78
C PRO A 146 -17.98 -1.52 26.37
N GLN A 147 -16.89 -1.21 27.06
CA GLN A 147 -16.78 0.06 27.79
C GLN A 147 -16.66 1.26 26.84
N GLY A 148 -15.75 1.19 25.87
CA GLY A 148 -15.55 2.33 24.95
C GLY A 148 -16.76 2.65 24.07
N ILE A 149 -17.56 1.66 23.69
CA ILE A 149 -18.78 1.90 22.89
C ILE A 149 -19.91 2.42 23.78
N VAL A 150 -20.06 1.89 24.99
CA VAL A 150 -21.07 2.37 25.96
C VAL A 150 -20.79 3.80 26.38
N ASP A 151 -19.52 4.15 26.66
CA ASP A 151 -19.11 5.50 27.03
C ASP A 151 -19.40 6.51 25.90
N ILE A 152 -19.17 6.12 24.63
CA ILE A 152 -19.49 6.95 23.46
C ILE A 152 -21.01 7.11 23.31
N LEU A 153 -21.80 6.05 23.50
CA LEU A 153 -23.26 6.13 23.45
C LEU A 153 -23.84 6.97 24.59
N GLU A 154 -23.29 6.88 25.79
CA GLU A 154 -23.66 7.73 26.94
C GLU A 154 -23.28 9.20 26.71
N GLN A 155 -22.12 9.49 26.12
CA GLN A 155 -21.74 10.86 25.75
C GLN A 155 -22.65 11.45 24.66
N VAL A 156 -23.08 10.63 23.69
CA VAL A 156 -24.03 11.03 22.64
C VAL A 156 -25.42 11.27 23.24
N GLN A 157 -25.92 10.38 24.12
CA GLN A 157 -27.22 10.55 24.78
C GLN A 157 -27.25 11.71 25.78
N SER A 158 -26.16 11.95 26.51
CA SER A 158 -26.06 13.06 27.47
C SER A 158 -25.85 14.43 26.81
N GLY A 159 -25.78 14.49 25.47
CA GLY A 159 -25.58 15.73 24.72
C GLY A 159 -24.22 16.38 24.94
N LYS A 160 -23.28 15.68 25.60
CA LYS A 160 -21.91 16.14 25.88
C LYS A 160 -20.93 15.74 24.78
N PHE A 161 -21.43 15.34 23.61
CA PHE A 161 -20.63 15.13 22.42
C PHE A 161 -20.19 16.50 21.88
N ASP A 162 -19.30 17.16 22.63
CA ASP A 162 -18.68 18.41 22.27
C ASP A 162 -17.61 18.09 21.23
N VAL A 163 -18.05 17.98 19.98
CA VAL A 163 -17.13 17.92 18.85
C VAL A 163 -16.48 19.30 18.78
N HIS A 164 -15.35 19.44 19.48
CA HIS A 164 -14.37 20.48 19.22
C HIS A 164 -13.84 20.27 17.80
N LEU A 165 -14.67 20.58 16.80
CA LEU A 165 -14.24 20.73 15.43
C LEU A 165 -13.39 22.00 15.44
N ASP A 166 -12.09 21.84 15.64
CA ASP A 166 -11.12 22.92 15.48
C ASP A 166 -11.22 23.40 14.01
N HIS A 167 -12.10 24.36 13.76
CA HIS A 167 -12.49 24.90 12.46
C HIS A 167 -11.38 25.79 11.87
N ARG A 168 -10.12 25.34 11.92
CA ARG A 168 -8.96 26.08 11.38
C ARG A 168 -8.96 26.19 9.85
N GLY A 169 -9.91 25.57 9.16
CA GLY A 169 -10.02 25.59 7.71
C GLY A 169 -10.90 26.71 7.12
N LEU A 170 -11.72 27.40 7.92
CA LEU A 170 -12.73 28.33 7.39
C LEU A 170 -12.28 29.79 7.36
N GLU A 171 -11.41 30.21 8.29
CA GLU A 171 -10.92 31.60 8.35
C GLU A 171 -10.25 32.08 7.05
N PRO A 172 -9.41 31.27 6.36
CA PRO A 172 -8.78 31.72 5.12
C PRO A 172 -9.81 31.93 3.98
N SER A 173 -10.89 31.15 3.98
CA SER A 173 -11.94 31.22 2.96
C SER A 173 -12.83 32.45 3.14
N VAL A 174 -13.21 32.75 4.38
CA VAL A 174 -14.00 33.95 4.71
C VAL A 174 -13.21 35.22 4.40
N ASN A 175 -11.93 35.27 4.78
CA ASN A 175 -11.08 36.43 4.51
C ASN A 175 -10.90 36.71 3.00
N ARG A 176 -10.81 35.65 2.18
CA ARG A 176 -10.73 35.79 0.70
C ARG A 176 -12.01 36.37 0.12
N LEU A 177 -13.17 35.96 0.62
CA LEU A 177 -14.47 36.47 0.18
C LEU A 177 -14.64 37.95 0.53
N VAL A 178 -14.32 38.34 1.78
CA VAL A 178 -14.41 39.73 2.23
C VAL A 178 -13.48 40.63 1.40
N LEU A 179 -12.23 40.22 1.19
CA LEU A 179 -11.27 40.98 0.37
C LEU A 179 -11.71 41.09 -1.10
N GLY A 180 -12.29 40.04 -1.67
CA GLY A 180 -12.85 40.07 -3.02
C GLY A 180 -14.05 41.02 -3.16
N MET A 181 -14.91 41.07 -2.14
CA MET A 181 -16.04 41.99 -2.08
C MET A 181 -15.58 43.45 -1.96
N LEU A 182 -14.63 43.75 -1.08
CA LEU A 182 -14.06 45.10 -0.93
C LEU A 182 -13.36 45.58 -2.21
N ALA A 183 -12.59 44.71 -2.87
CA ALA A 183 -11.96 45.04 -4.15
C ALA A 183 -13.01 45.34 -5.25
N SER A 184 -14.09 44.57 -5.30
CA SER A 184 -15.19 44.78 -6.26
C SER A 184 -15.94 46.08 -6.01
N ALA A 185 -16.26 46.37 -4.73
CA ALA A 185 -16.92 47.61 -4.35
C ALA A 185 -16.04 48.84 -4.64
N LEU A 186 -14.75 48.76 -4.35
CA LEU A 186 -13.79 49.83 -4.66
C LEU A 186 -13.67 50.05 -6.17
N PHE A 187 -13.63 48.98 -6.98
CA PHE A 187 -13.61 49.08 -8.43
C PHE A 187 -14.86 49.76 -8.98
N LEU A 188 -16.05 49.35 -8.52
CA LEU A 188 -17.32 49.95 -8.94
C LEU A 188 -17.43 51.41 -8.52
N GLY A 189 -17.08 51.75 -7.27
CA GLY A 189 -17.08 53.14 -6.80
C GLY A 189 -16.10 54.02 -7.57
N SER A 190 -14.91 53.52 -7.85
CA SER A 190 -13.89 54.22 -8.63
C SER A 190 -14.30 54.42 -10.09
N SER A 191 -14.94 53.41 -10.69
CA SER A 191 -15.51 53.48 -12.03
C SER A 191 -16.63 54.51 -12.12
N LEU A 192 -17.50 54.61 -11.09
CA LEU A 192 -18.52 55.65 -11.01
C LEU A 192 -17.91 57.05 -10.87
N LEU A 193 -16.85 57.22 -10.08
CA LEU A 193 -16.14 58.51 -9.97
C LEU A 193 -15.49 58.95 -11.30
N LEU A 194 -14.93 57.98 -12.03
CA LEU A 194 -14.44 58.19 -13.40
C LEU A 194 -15.57 58.62 -14.33
N SER A 195 -16.70 57.90 -14.31
CA SER A 195 -17.86 58.19 -15.16
C SER A 195 -18.51 59.53 -14.86
N ASN A 196 -18.49 59.99 -13.60
CA ASN A 196 -19.10 61.25 -13.18
C ASN A 196 -18.13 62.44 -13.22
N ASN A 197 -16.91 62.26 -13.74
CA ASN A 197 -15.92 63.34 -13.88
C ASN A 197 -15.69 64.13 -12.57
N VAL A 198 -15.52 63.42 -11.45
CA VAL A 198 -15.41 64.07 -10.13
C VAL A 198 -14.08 64.82 -10.02
N PRO A 199 -14.08 66.13 -9.69
CA PRO A 199 -12.86 66.93 -9.53
C PRO A 199 -11.98 66.47 -8.36
N PRO A 200 -10.64 66.58 -8.45
CA PRO A 200 -9.85 67.22 -9.50
C PRO A 200 -9.69 66.32 -10.75
N LEU A 201 -9.87 66.92 -11.93
CA LEU A 201 -9.62 66.27 -13.22
C LEU A 201 -8.20 66.60 -13.69
N VAL A 202 -7.45 65.57 -14.05
CA VAL A 202 -6.17 65.69 -14.75
C VAL A 202 -6.34 65.02 -16.11
N TRP A 203 -6.09 65.75 -17.19
CA TRP A 203 -6.29 65.28 -18.58
C TRP A 203 -7.69 64.69 -18.86
N GLY A 204 -8.73 65.26 -18.27
CA GLY A 204 -10.12 64.81 -18.46
C GLY A 204 -10.51 63.56 -17.68
N VAL A 205 -9.63 63.06 -16.79
CA VAL A 205 -9.87 61.87 -15.98
C VAL A 205 -9.91 62.26 -14.49
N SER A 206 -10.89 61.76 -13.75
CA SER A 206 -10.94 61.95 -12.29
C SER A 206 -9.73 61.28 -11.63
N VAL A 207 -8.91 62.06 -10.93
CA VAL A 207 -7.71 61.54 -10.24
C VAL A 207 -8.09 60.50 -9.18
N PHE A 208 -9.16 60.76 -8.42
CA PHE A 208 -9.63 59.83 -7.38
C PHE A 208 -10.15 58.53 -7.99
N GLY A 209 -10.95 58.60 -9.07
CA GLY A 209 -11.44 57.41 -9.75
C GLY A 209 -10.31 56.58 -10.39
N ALA A 210 -9.34 57.22 -11.05
CA ALA A 210 -8.19 56.52 -11.62
C ALA A 210 -7.33 55.82 -10.55
N SER A 211 -7.04 56.53 -9.45
CA SER A 211 -6.26 55.99 -8.34
C SER A 211 -6.97 54.81 -7.65
N GLY A 212 -8.28 54.90 -7.44
CA GLY A 212 -9.08 53.84 -6.84
C GLY A 212 -9.23 52.61 -7.73
N CYS A 213 -9.36 52.78 -9.05
CA CYS A 213 -9.34 51.66 -10.00
C CYS A 213 -7.98 50.94 -9.99
N LEU A 214 -6.87 51.68 -9.98
CA LEU A 214 -5.53 51.09 -9.85
C LEU A 214 -5.38 50.32 -8.54
N ALA A 215 -5.82 50.90 -7.42
CA ALA A 215 -5.79 50.24 -6.12
C ALA A 215 -6.60 48.94 -6.10
N ALA A 216 -7.82 48.95 -6.68
CA ALA A 216 -8.66 47.77 -6.78
C ALA A 216 -8.01 46.65 -7.62
N ILE A 217 -7.38 46.99 -8.75
CA ILE A 217 -6.65 46.03 -9.59
C ILE A 217 -5.47 45.40 -8.83
N VAL A 218 -4.69 46.21 -8.10
CA VAL A 218 -3.56 45.72 -7.30
C VAL A 218 -4.03 44.76 -6.20
N LEU A 219 -5.13 45.09 -5.52
CA LEU A 219 -5.74 44.22 -4.50
C LEU A 219 -6.24 42.90 -5.11
N GLY A 220 -6.93 42.96 -6.24
CA GLY A 220 -7.40 41.78 -6.97
C GLY A 220 -6.27 40.85 -7.39
N LEU A 221 -5.18 41.41 -7.95
CA LEU A 221 -3.99 40.64 -8.34
C LEU A 221 -3.29 40.01 -7.13
N ARG A 222 -3.23 40.72 -6.00
CA ARG A 222 -2.65 40.18 -4.75
C ARG A 222 -3.48 39.01 -4.21
N LEU A 223 -4.81 39.13 -4.23
CA LEU A 223 -5.73 38.06 -3.83
C LEU A 223 -5.60 36.84 -4.74
N TRP A 224 -5.57 37.05 -6.06
CA TRP A 224 -5.42 35.97 -7.04
C TRP A 224 -4.11 35.19 -6.84
N ARG A 225 -2.99 35.91 -6.63
CA ARG A 225 -1.70 35.27 -6.29
C ARG A 225 -1.75 34.49 -4.98
N ALA A 226 -2.43 35.01 -3.96
CA ALA A 226 -2.57 34.33 -2.67
C ALA A 226 -3.36 33.01 -2.80
N ILE A 227 -4.44 33.01 -3.58
CA ILE A 227 -5.24 31.80 -3.87
C ILE A 227 -4.38 30.77 -4.62
N ASN A 228 -3.71 31.19 -5.71
CA ASN A 228 -2.90 30.29 -6.54
C ASN A 228 -1.68 29.71 -5.79
N LYS A 229 -1.09 30.47 -4.85
CA LYS A 229 0.00 29.98 -4.01
C LYS A 229 -0.48 28.98 -2.94
N SER A 230 -1.68 29.18 -2.40
CA SER A 230 -2.27 28.27 -1.40
C SER A 230 -2.79 26.96 -2.00
N GLY A 231 -3.35 26.98 -3.22
CA GLY A 231 -3.81 25.76 -3.90
C GLY A 231 -2.70 24.79 -4.32
N ARG A 232 -1.43 25.20 -4.27
CA ARG A 232 -0.26 24.34 -4.55
C ARG A 232 0.25 23.58 -3.32
N LEU A 233 -0.25 23.84 -2.11
CA LEU A 233 0.18 23.18 -0.87
C LEU A 233 -0.69 21.99 -0.47
N ASP A 234 -1.92 21.89 -0.97
CA ASP A 234 -2.85 20.77 -0.66
C ASP A 234 -2.55 19.48 -1.46
N ARG A 235 -1.58 19.52 -2.38
CA ARG A 235 -1.05 18.30 -3.00
C ARG A 235 0.02 17.72 -2.06
N LYS A 236 -0.41 17.08 -0.97
CA LYS A 236 0.47 16.16 -0.22
C LYS A 236 1.00 15.10 -1.20
N PRO A 237 2.31 14.82 -1.23
CA PRO A 237 2.79 13.61 -1.87
C PRO A 237 2.18 12.43 -1.13
N SER A 238 1.59 11.50 -1.86
CA SER A 238 1.19 10.19 -1.35
C SER A 238 2.39 9.54 -0.66
N GLN A 239 2.32 9.44 0.66
CA GLN A 239 3.03 8.43 1.45
C GLN A 239 1.98 7.72 2.30
#